data_AF-A0A817RQB9-F1
#
_entry.id   AF-A0A817RQB9-F1
#
_cell.length_a   1.000
_cell.length_b   1.000
_cell.length_c   1.000
_cell.angle_alpha   90.00
_cell.angle_beta   90.00
_cell.angle_gamma   90.00
#
_symmetry.space_group_name_H-M   'P 1'
#
loop_
_entity.id
_entity.type
_entity.pdbx_description
1 polymer ?
#
loop_
_entity_poly.entity_id
_entity_poly.type
_entity_poly.pdbx_seq_one_letter_code
_entity_poly.pdbx_strand_id
1 'polypeptide(L)'
;ALAKEVINRCKLIHPTKLVEVEQLLFYLQNRRDTNLPSETTPSGPQKPISDELEQPSIDSQISEIASLNDIDDYAEMLYENIPEKIKGSALILQLARNPDNLSEIIQKESVLNVLTRVYKEEWNQSIELATNIVYIFFCFSSFTDFHPLVSQYRIGAQTMTIIEAEMKKYDQWMEETAREQKKKPRDTRANITIDNKYKVLIRKQEQFLRVAFYLLLNLAEDLKVELKMRNKTIISHLIHALDRDNNDLLILVVSFLKKLSVFVENKNDMVSSL
;
A
#
# COMPACT_ATOMS: atom_id res chain seq x y z
N ALA A 1 -11.39 33.53 -15.19
CA ALA A 1 -9.91 33.51 -15.28
C ALA A 1 -9.35 32.12 -15.02
N LEU A 2 -9.66 31.50 -13.87
CA LEU A 2 -9.19 30.16 -13.51
C LEU A 2 -9.59 29.05 -14.51
N ALA A 3 -10.83 29.03 -15.00
CA ALA A 3 -11.29 28.04 -15.98
C ALA A 3 -10.49 28.03 -17.29
N LYS A 4 -10.08 29.23 -17.77
CA LYS A 4 -9.24 29.36 -18.97
C LYS A 4 -7.83 28.84 -18.71
N GLU A 5 -7.28 29.07 -17.51
CA GLU A 5 -5.98 28.54 -17.11
C GLU A 5 -6.00 27.01 -16.99
N VAL A 6 -7.07 26.44 -16.42
CA VAL A 6 -7.28 24.99 -16.32
C VAL A 6 -7.30 24.34 -17.70
N ILE A 7 -8.01 24.93 -18.66
CA ILE A 7 -8.05 24.42 -20.05
C ILE A 7 -6.69 24.58 -20.74
N ASN A 8 -5.98 25.69 -20.52
CA ASN A 8 -4.66 25.90 -21.10
C ASN A 8 -3.62 24.90 -20.58
N ARG A 9 -3.70 24.49 -19.31
CA ARG A 9 -2.79 23.50 -18.71
C ARG A 9 -3.21 22.06 -18.97
N CYS A 10 -4.52 21.80 -19.12
CA CYS A 10 -5.06 20.46 -19.35
C CYS A 10 -5.41 20.24 -20.83
N LYS A 11 -4.46 19.67 -21.59
CA LYS A 11 -4.61 19.39 -23.04
C LYS A 11 -5.71 18.37 -23.39
N LEU A 12 -6.27 17.69 -22.39
CA LEU A 12 -7.35 16.71 -22.56
C LEU A 12 -8.74 17.37 -22.61
N ILE A 13 -8.86 18.62 -22.15
CA ILE A 13 -10.13 19.34 -22.12
C ILE A 13 -10.19 20.26 -23.34
N HIS A 14 -11.10 19.96 -24.26
CA HIS A 14 -11.25 20.75 -25.48
C HIS A 14 -11.76 22.18 -25.14
N PRO A 15 -11.24 23.26 -25.79
CA PRO A 15 -11.60 24.64 -25.47
C PRO A 15 -13.10 25.00 -25.49
N THR A 16 -13.92 24.28 -26.27
CA THR A 16 -15.38 24.46 -26.26
C THR A 16 -16.04 24.12 -24.93
N LYS A 17 -15.34 23.41 -24.04
CA LYS A 17 -15.82 23.01 -22.72
C LYS A 17 -15.60 24.07 -21.64
N LEU A 18 -15.17 25.29 -22.02
CA LEU A 18 -14.94 26.40 -21.09
C LEU A 18 -16.13 26.68 -20.17
N VAL A 19 -17.36 26.70 -20.70
CA VAL A 19 -18.56 26.98 -19.92
C VAL A 19 -18.83 25.89 -18.89
N GLU A 20 -18.64 24.62 -19.25
CA GLU A 20 -18.79 23.49 -18.33
C GLU A 20 -17.73 23.54 -17.21
N VAL A 21 -16.48 23.89 -17.55
CA VAL A 21 -15.40 24.07 -16.56
C VAL A 21 -15.70 25.25 -15.62
N GLU A 22 -16.24 26.36 -16.14
CA GLU A 22 -16.67 27.50 -15.33
C GLU A 22 -17.81 27.13 -14.37
N GLN A 23 -18.80 26.36 -14.84
CA GLN A 23 -19.91 25.88 -14.02
C GLN A 23 -19.44 24.90 -12.92
N LEU A 24 -18.53 23.98 -13.24
CA LEU A 24 -17.96 23.05 -12.25
C LEU A 24 -17.15 23.78 -11.19
N LEU A 25 -16.31 24.75 -11.59
CA LEU A 25 -15.55 25.58 -10.65
C LEU A 25 -16.48 26.42 -9.77
N PHE A 26 -17.56 26.96 -10.33
CA PHE A 26 -18.59 27.66 -9.57
C PHE A 26 -19.28 26.73 -8.56
N TYR A 27 -19.61 25.50 -8.96
CA TYR A 27 -20.21 24.51 -8.08
C TYR A 27 -19.27 24.11 -6.93
N LEU A 28 -17.99 23.89 -7.24
CA LEU A 28 -16.95 23.58 -6.25
C LEU A 28 -16.74 24.71 -5.25
N GLN A 29 -16.69 25.96 -5.72
CA GLN A 29 -16.52 27.14 -4.86
C GLN A 29 -17.71 27.39 -3.93
N ASN A 30 -18.92 27.01 -4.36
CA ASN A 30 -20.14 27.24 -3.60
C ASN A 30 -20.60 26.01 -2.82
N ARG A 31 -19.84 24.92 -2.86
CA ARG A 31 -20.08 23.75 -2.03
C ARG A 31 -19.73 24.10 -0.59
N ARG A 32 -20.74 24.54 0.18
CA ARG A 32 -20.64 24.56 1.65
C ARG A 32 -20.47 23.13 2.13
N ASP A 33 -19.49 22.89 3.00
CA ASP A 33 -19.23 21.61 3.66
C ASP A 33 -20.52 20.99 4.19
N THR A 34 -21.13 20.16 3.37
CA THR A 34 -22.28 19.35 3.73
C THR A 34 -21.79 17.93 3.71
N ASN A 35 -21.27 17.52 4.86
CA ASN A 35 -21.30 16.13 5.30
C ASN A 35 -22.66 15.54 4.96
N LEU A 36 -22.73 14.46 4.18
CA LEU A 36 -23.79 13.45 4.14
C LEU A 36 -23.47 12.38 3.07
N PRO A 37 -24.06 11.17 3.17
CA PRO A 37 -23.37 9.89 3.23
C PRO A 37 -23.42 9.11 1.92
N SER A 38 -22.71 7.99 1.94
CA SER A 38 -22.68 6.93 0.95
C SER A 38 -24.06 6.53 0.41
N GLU A 39 -24.31 6.84 -0.86
CA GLU A 39 -25.30 6.13 -1.69
C GLU A 39 -24.65 5.59 -2.96
N THR A 40 -24.79 4.28 -3.09
CA THR A 40 -24.51 3.43 -4.25
C THR A 40 -25.36 3.82 -5.45
N THR A 41 -24.72 4.12 -6.60
CA THR A 41 -25.29 3.81 -7.93
C THR A 41 -24.19 3.40 -8.92
N PRO A 42 -24.52 2.58 -9.95
CA PRO A 42 -23.55 1.83 -10.73
C PRO A 42 -23.28 2.40 -12.13
N SER A 43 -22.11 2.04 -12.66
CA SER A 43 -21.70 1.95 -14.09
C SER A 43 -20.85 3.10 -14.70
N GLY A 44 -19.53 2.83 -14.81
CA GLY A 44 -18.57 3.43 -15.75
C GLY A 44 -17.58 4.44 -15.16
N PRO A 45 -16.43 4.72 -15.82
CA PRO A 45 -15.42 3.82 -16.40
C PRO A 45 -14.45 3.30 -15.31
N GLN A 46 -13.53 2.37 -15.64
CA GLN A 46 -12.62 1.70 -14.70
C GLN A 46 -12.07 2.62 -13.59
N LYS A 47 -12.43 2.30 -12.35
CA LYS A 47 -11.93 2.95 -11.14
C LYS A 47 -10.40 2.72 -11.04
N PRO A 48 -9.63 3.71 -10.56
CA PRO A 48 -8.23 3.47 -10.22
C PRO A 48 -8.16 2.37 -9.15
N ILE A 49 -7.19 1.46 -9.29
CA ILE A 49 -6.98 0.30 -8.39
C ILE A 49 -6.75 0.76 -6.93
N SER A 50 -6.44 2.04 -6.70
CA SER A 50 -6.39 2.68 -5.38
C SER A 50 -7.69 2.53 -4.58
N ASP A 51 -8.85 2.61 -5.23
CA ASP A 51 -10.16 2.60 -4.54
C ASP A 51 -10.61 1.17 -4.18
N GLU A 52 -10.12 0.14 -4.88
CA GLU A 52 -10.38 -1.27 -4.54
C GLU A 52 -9.49 -1.79 -3.40
N LEU A 53 -8.55 -0.97 -2.90
CA LEU A 53 -7.83 -1.29 -1.67
C LEU A 53 -8.69 -1.10 -0.41
N GLU A 54 -9.90 -0.53 -0.54
CA GLU A 54 -10.84 -0.29 0.53
C GLU A 54 -11.49 -1.60 1.05
N GLN A 55 -10.81 -2.17 2.05
CA GLN A 55 -11.28 -3.09 3.11
C GLN A 55 -11.15 -4.62 2.89
N PRO A 56 -10.95 -5.43 3.98
CA PRO A 56 -10.97 -5.08 5.42
C PRO A 56 -9.79 -5.61 6.27
N SER A 57 -9.44 -4.88 7.36
CA SER A 57 -9.14 -5.44 8.71
C SER A 57 -8.51 -4.44 9.71
N ILE A 58 -7.94 -3.31 9.26
CA ILE A 58 -7.29 -2.34 10.18
C ILE A 58 -8.32 -1.37 10.79
N ASP A 59 -9.32 -0.93 10.01
CA ASP A 59 -10.30 0.09 10.46
C ASP A 59 -11.25 -0.39 11.57
N SER A 60 -11.40 -1.70 11.78
CA SER A 60 -12.37 -2.25 12.72
C SER A 60 -12.01 -2.07 14.21
N GLN A 61 -10.83 -1.53 14.53
CA GLN A 61 -10.37 -1.42 15.93
C GLN A 61 -10.25 0.01 16.48
N ILE A 62 -10.34 1.04 15.62
CA ILE A 62 -10.15 2.43 16.06
C ILE A 62 -11.43 3.21 15.75
N SER A 63 -12.21 3.49 16.80
CA SER A 63 -13.41 4.33 16.72
C SER A 63 -13.09 5.83 16.67
N GLU A 64 -11.85 6.19 16.96
CA GLU A 64 -11.36 7.55 17.02
C GLU A 64 -11.18 8.10 15.58
N ILE A 65 -11.63 9.33 15.36
CA ILE A 65 -11.46 10.02 14.07
C ILE A 65 -10.19 10.86 14.18
N ALA A 66 -9.16 10.51 13.41
CA ALA A 66 -7.90 11.25 13.41
C ALA A 66 -8.06 12.69 12.91
N SER A 67 -7.27 13.59 13.50
CA SER A 67 -7.20 15.01 13.17
C SER A 67 -5.75 15.41 12.89
N LEU A 68 -5.53 16.25 11.88
CA LEU A 68 -4.16 16.70 11.53
C LEU A 68 -3.50 17.52 12.63
N ASN A 69 -4.30 18.17 13.48
CA ASN A 69 -3.78 18.97 14.58
C ASN A 69 -3.07 18.11 15.63
N ASP A 70 -3.41 16.82 15.71
CA ASP A 70 -2.94 15.89 16.72
C ASP A 70 -1.89 14.91 16.14
N ILE A 71 -1.40 15.17 14.91
CA ILE A 71 -0.46 14.26 14.22
C ILE A 71 0.86 14.07 14.99
N ASP A 72 1.30 15.10 15.70
CA ASP A 72 2.51 15.06 16.52
C ASP A 72 2.29 14.13 17.73
N ASP A 73 1.11 14.15 18.36
CA ASP A 73 0.74 13.22 19.44
C ASP A 73 0.69 11.77 18.93
N TYR A 74 0.14 11.55 17.73
CA TYR A 74 0.12 10.21 17.11
C TYR A 74 1.53 9.70 16.80
N ALA A 75 2.46 10.61 16.48
CA ALA A 75 3.87 10.28 16.26
C ALA A 75 4.61 9.98 17.57
N GLU A 76 4.25 10.61 18.69
CA GLU A 76 4.78 10.28 20.02
C GLU A 76 4.46 8.84 20.42
N MET A 77 3.27 8.34 20.09
CA MET A 77 2.87 6.95 20.33
C MET A 77 3.81 5.92 19.65
N LEU A 78 4.55 6.32 18.62
CA LEU A 78 5.52 5.46 17.93
C LEU A 78 6.80 5.19 18.74
N TYR A 79 6.99 5.90 19.88
CA TYR A 79 8.08 5.65 20.83
C TYR A 79 7.69 4.67 21.96
N GLU A 80 6.40 4.37 22.11
CA GLU A 80 5.85 3.58 23.20
C GLU A 80 5.89 2.06 22.91
N ASN A 81 5.00 1.28 23.52
CA ASN A 81 4.89 -0.17 23.30
C ASN A 81 4.14 -0.51 21.99
N ILE A 82 4.19 -1.78 21.55
CA ILE A 82 3.61 -2.19 20.26
C ILE A 82 2.12 -1.84 20.08
N PRO A 83 1.23 -2.02 21.07
CA PRO A 83 -0.15 -1.56 20.97
C PRO A 83 -0.29 -0.07 20.65
N GLU A 84 0.45 0.80 21.35
CA GLU A 84 0.44 2.25 21.09
C GLU A 84 1.02 2.57 19.72
N LYS A 85 2.09 1.89 19.28
CA LYS A 85 2.64 2.09 17.92
C LYS A 85 1.63 1.73 16.83
N ILE A 86 0.90 0.62 17.01
CA ILE A 86 -0.15 0.21 16.07
C ILE A 86 -1.25 1.27 16.02
N LYS A 87 -1.71 1.77 17.19
CA LYS A 87 -2.73 2.81 17.26
C LYS A 87 -2.26 4.13 16.61
N GLY A 88 -1.08 4.64 16.98
CA GLY A 88 -0.52 5.88 16.42
C GLY A 88 -0.30 5.79 14.91
N SER A 89 0.30 4.70 14.41
CA SER A 89 0.48 4.49 12.97
C SER A 89 -0.84 4.37 12.21
N ALA A 90 -1.88 3.79 12.82
CA ALA A 90 -3.20 3.67 12.19
C ALA A 90 -3.93 5.02 12.11
N LEU A 91 -3.81 5.87 13.13
CA LEU A 91 -4.34 7.25 13.11
C LEU A 91 -3.64 8.10 12.04
N ILE A 92 -2.31 8.03 11.95
CA ILE A 92 -1.56 8.71 10.88
C ILE A 92 -1.97 8.17 9.50
N LEU A 93 -2.18 6.85 9.38
CA LEU A 93 -2.67 6.24 8.14
C LEU A 93 -4.08 6.72 7.77
N GLN A 94 -4.98 6.90 8.74
CA GLN A 94 -6.30 7.47 8.48
C GLN A 94 -6.19 8.87 7.86
N LEU A 95 -5.27 9.70 8.36
CA LEU A 95 -4.98 11.02 7.78
C LEU A 95 -4.40 10.90 6.36
N ALA A 96 -3.41 10.03 6.15
CA ALA A 96 -2.74 9.86 4.87
C ALA A 96 -3.62 9.22 3.79
N ARG A 97 -4.73 8.56 4.14
CA ARG A 97 -5.69 8.05 3.16
C ARG A 97 -6.51 9.14 2.49
N ASN A 98 -6.61 10.33 3.09
CA ASN A 98 -7.17 11.49 2.43
C ASN A 98 -6.07 12.22 1.64
N PRO A 99 -6.15 12.28 0.29
CA PRO A 99 -5.15 12.95 -0.54
C PRO A 99 -4.92 14.42 -0.18
N ASP A 100 -5.96 15.12 0.29
CA ASP A 100 -5.88 16.54 0.65
C ASP A 100 -4.92 16.81 1.82
N ASN A 101 -4.71 15.81 2.67
CA ASN A 101 -3.83 15.91 3.83
C ASN A 101 -2.36 15.69 3.46
N LEU A 102 -2.05 15.04 2.32
CA LEU A 102 -0.70 14.57 2.01
C LEU A 102 0.32 15.70 1.91
N SER A 103 -0.09 16.84 1.35
CA SER A 103 0.78 18.02 1.21
C SER A 103 1.19 18.64 2.54
N GLU A 104 0.43 18.42 3.60
CA GLU A 104 0.77 18.88 4.95
C GLU A 104 1.57 17.82 5.70
N ILE A 105 1.17 16.54 5.62
CA ILE A 105 1.89 15.44 6.26
C ILE A 105 3.34 15.34 5.76
N ILE A 106 3.59 15.55 4.46
CA ILE A 106 4.94 15.50 3.88
C ILE A 106 5.89 16.56 4.44
N GLN A 107 5.35 17.66 4.98
CA GLN A 107 6.15 18.73 5.60
C GLN A 107 6.50 18.43 7.06
N LYS A 108 5.88 17.41 7.67
CA LYS A 108 6.11 16.99 9.05
C LYS A 108 7.30 16.03 9.12
N GLU A 109 8.52 16.56 8.97
CA GLU A 109 9.75 15.75 8.96
C GLU A 109 9.92 14.88 10.22
N SER A 110 9.54 15.38 11.41
CA SER A 110 9.55 14.63 12.67
C SER A 110 8.75 13.33 12.57
N VAL A 111 7.52 13.43 12.05
CA VAL A 111 6.59 12.30 11.85
C VAL A 111 7.19 11.30 10.85
N LEU A 112 7.70 11.78 9.71
CA LEU A 112 8.32 10.92 8.69
C LEU A 112 9.58 10.22 9.21
N ASN A 113 10.39 10.90 10.02
CA ASN A 113 11.59 10.33 10.63
C ASN A 113 11.24 9.18 11.58
N VAL A 114 10.26 9.34 12.46
CA VAL A 114 9.88 8.28 13.40
C VAL A 114 9.23 7.10 12.67
N LEU A 115 8.33 7.35 11.70
CA LEU A 115 7.75 6.29 10.86
C LEU A 115 8.84 5.48 10.15
N THR A 116 9.81 6.17 9.56
CA THR A 116 10.92 5.54 8.84
C THR A 116 11.79 4.71 9.78
N ARG A 117 12.11 5.21 10.98
CA ARG A 117 12.89 4.49 12.00
C ARG A 117 12.17 3.20 12.40
N VAL A 118 10.89 3.30 12.76
CA VAL A 118 10.08 2.14 13.17
C VAL A 118 9.97 1.11 12.05
N TYR A 119 9.77 1.54 10.80
CA TYR A 119 9.74 0.63 9.65
C TYR A 119 11.09 -0.03 9.34
N LYS A 120 12.20 0.63 9.65
CA LYS A 120 13.54 0.06 9.44
C LYS A 120 13.94 -0.93 10.54
N GLU A 121 13.66 -0.59 11.79
CA GLU A 121 14.22 -1.27 12.95
C GLU A 121 13.22 -2.23 13.61
N GLU A 122 11.91 -2.01 13.47
CA GLU A 122 10.89 -2.67 14.28
C GLU A 122 9.76 -3.32 13.46
N TRP A 123 9.91 -3.40 12.14
CA TRP A 123 8.91 -3.99 11.23
C TRP A 123 8.54 -5.44 11.57
N ASN A 124 9.49 -6.20 12.12
CA ASN A 124 9.31 -7.62 12.42
C ASN A 124 8.58 -7.88 13.74
N GLN A 125 8.35 -6.85 14.56
CA GLN A 125 7.61 -6.97 15.82
C GLN A 125 6.10 -7.11 15.59
N SER A 126 5.57 -6.45 14.55
CA SER A 126 4.16 -6.55 14.16
C SER A 126 3.99 -6.28 12.68
N ILE A 127 3.46 -7.26 11.95
CA ILE A 127 3.14 -7.10 10.52
C ILE A 127 2.07 -6.04 10.29
N GLU A 128 1.19 -5.82 11.27
CA GLU A 128 0.14 -4.81 11.22
C GLU A 128 0.73 -3.40 11.31
N LEU A 129 1.70 -3.19 12.21
CA LEU A 129 2.47 -1.96 12.29
C LEU A 129 3.24 -1.70 10.98
N ALA A 130 3.92 -2.71 10.45
CA ALA A 130 4.63 -2.60 9.17
C ALA A 130 3.67 -2.27 8.02
N THR A 131 2.47 -2.86 8.02
CA THR A 131 1.41 -2.60 7.03
C THR A 131 0.91 -1.16 7.12
N ASN A 132 0.65 -0.65 8.32
CA ASN A 132 0.22 0.74 8.49
C ASN A 132 1.25 1.72 7.92
N ILE A 133 2.53 1.52 8.29
CA ILE A 133 3.59 2.42 7.88
C ILE A 133 3.83 2.36 6.36
N VAL A 134 3.91 1.15 5.77
CA VAL A 134 4.09 1.05 4.31
C VAL A 134 2.88 1.60 3.55
N TYR A 135 1.68 1.52 4.12
CA TYR A 135 0.48 2.13 3.53
C TYR A 135 0.60 3.66 3.52
N ILE A 136 1.03 4.30 4.62
CA ILE A 136 1.27 5.75 4.62
C ILE A 136 2.19 6.16 3.45
N PHE A 137 3.29 5.44 3.24
CA PHE A 137 4.20 5.72 2.12
C PHE A 137 3.63 5.32 0.75
N PHE A 138 2.78 4.32 0.67
CA PHE A 138 2.00 4.01 -0.52
C PHE A 138 1.10 5.19 -0.91
N CYS A 139 0.40 5.82 0.04
CA CYS A 139 -0.42 7.00 -0.23
C CYS A 139 0.40 8.14 -0.86
N PHE A 140 1.63 8.37 -0.37
CA PHE A 140 2.54 9.32 -1.02
C PHE A 140 2.93 8.86 -2.43
N SER A 141 3.25 7.59 -2.62
CA SER A 141 3.70 7.06 -3.92
C SER A 141 2.66 7.13 -5.04
N SER A 142 1.38 7.31 -4.71
CA SER A 142 0.31 7.53 -5.69
C SER A 142 0.51 8.82 -6.51
N PHE A 143 1.39 9.72 -6.05
CA PHE A 143 1.74 10.97 -6.72
C PHE A 143 3.24 10.95 -7.06
N THR A 144 3.57 11.06 -8.35
CA THR A 144 4.95 11.09 -8.85
C THR A 144 5.78 12.21 -8.21
N ASP A 145 5.15 13.33 -7.87
CA ASP A 145 5.80 14.47 -7.21
C ASP A 145 6.34 14.12 -5.81
N PHE A 146 5.80 13.09 -5.17
CA PHE A 146 6.26 12.62 -3.86
C PHE A 146 7.26 11.46 -3.93
N HIS A 147 7.53 10.89 -5.12
CA HIS A 147 8.52 9.81 -5.28
C HIS A 147 9.94 10.19 -4.78
N PRO A 148 10.46 11.42 -5.00
CA PRO A 148 11.75 11.82 -4.46
C PRO A 148 11.82 11.71 -2.94
N LEU A 149 10.74 12.05 -2.23
CA LEU A 149 10.65 11.93 -0.77
C LEU A 149 10.70 10.45 -0.35
N VAL A 150 9.89 9.59 -0.97
CA VAL A 150 9.89 8.14 -0.69
C VAL A 150 11.29 7.53 -0.91
N SER A 151 12.00 8.00 -1.94
CA SER A 151 13.39 7.62 -2.22
C SER A 151 14.36 8.18 -1.18
N GLN A 152 14.21 9.43 -0.74
CA GLN A 152 15.05 10.06 0.30
C GLN A 152 15.04 9.25 1.60
N TYR A 153 13.86 8.82 2.04
CA TYR A 153 13.72 7.97 3.23
C TYR A 153 14.13 6.50 3.00
N ARG A 154 14.42 6.13 1.75
CA ARG A 154 14.80 4.77 1.30
C ARG A 154 13.71 3.72 1.55
N ILE A 155 12.44 4.11 1.48
CA ILE A 155 11.33 3.21 1.80
C ILE A 155 11.27 2.04 0.83
N GLY A 156 11.33 2.28 -0.49
CA GLY A 156 11.28 1.19 -1.47
C GLY A 156 12.39 0.14 -1.28
N ALA A 157 13.61 0.58 -0.91
CA ALA A 157 14.70 -0.35 -0.62
C ALA A 157 14.45 -1.18 0.65
N GLN A 158 13.87 -0.57 1.69
CA GLN A 158 13.49 -1.26 2.91
C GLN A 158 12.32 -2.23 2.68
N THR A 159 11.31 -1.82 1.91
CA THR A 159 10.16 -2.64 1.56
C THR A 159 10.58 -3.91 0.83
N MET A 160 11.54 -3.83 -0.10
CA MET A 160 12.14 -5.01 -0.75
C MET A 160 12.74 -6.00 0.27
N THR A 161 13.50 -5.49 1.26
CA THR A 161 14.10 -6.33 2.31
C THR A 161 13.05 -7.00 3.19
N ILE A 162 11.97 -6.28 3.53
CA ILE A 162 10.88 -6.84 4.35
C ILE A 162 10.10 -7.90 3.57
N ILE A 163 9.81 -7.66 2.28
CA ILE A 163 9.16 -8.66 1.40
C ILE A 163 9.98 -9.96 1.39
N GLU A 164 11.30 -9.89 1.16
CA GLU A 164 12.16 -11.09 1.15
C GLU A 164 12.06 -11.86 2.48
N ALA A 165 12.08 -11.16 3.61
CA ALA A 165 12.00 -11.79 4.92
C ALA A 165 10.62 -12.41 5.19
N GLU A 166 9.54 -11.77 4.74
CA GLU A 166 8.17 -12.29 4.84
C GLU A 166 7.95 -13.51 3.93
N MET A 167 8.51 -13.51 2.72
CA MET A 167 8.46 -14.69 1.83
C MET A 167 9.15 -15.90 2.48
N LYS A 168 10.33 -15.71 3.09
CA LYS A 168 11.02 -16.78 3.84
C LYS A 168 10.20 -17.31 5.02
N LYS A 169 9.48 -16.44 5.75
CA LYS A 169 8.59 -16.87 6.83
C LYS A 169 7.43 -17.70 6.30
N TYR A 170 6.87 -17.33 5.16
CA TYR A 170 5.81 -18.12 4.52
C TYR A 170 6.28 -19.52 4.16
N ASP A 171 7.46 -19.65 3.55
CA ASP A 171 8.02 -20.96 3.20
C ASP A 171 8.17 -21.86 4.44
N GLN A 172 8.63 -21.28 5.56
CA GLN A 172 8.72 -21.99 6.85
C GLN A 172 7.35 -22.44 7.35
N TRP A 173 6.34 -21.56 7.29
CA TRP A 173 4.97 -21.91 7.70
C TRP A 173 4.37 -23.02 6.85
N MET A 174 4.62 -23.00 5.54
CA MET A 174 4.15 -24.04 4.61
C MET A 174 4.86 -25.37 4.87
N GLU A 175 6.17 -25.36 5.11
CA GLU A 175 6.93 -26.56 5.43
C GLU A 175 6.48 -27.18 6.76
N GLU A 176 6.30 -26.37 7.80
CA GLU A 176 5.79 -26.82 9.11
C GLU A 176 4.40 -27.44 8.99
N THR A 177 3.50 -26.76 8.25
CA THR A 177 2.14 -27.25 8.01
C THR A 177 2.16 -28.59 7.27
N ALA A 178 2.98 -28.73 6.23
CA ALA A 178 3.13 -29.98 5.48
C ALA A 178 3.72 -31.12 6.33
N ARG A 179 4.70 -30.81 7.20
CA ARG A 179 5.29 -31.78 8.13
C ARG A 179 4.27 -32.29 9.16
N GLU A 180 3.44 -31.43 9.71
CA GLU A 180 2.41 -31.82 10.69
C GLU A 180 1.28 -32.63 10.04
N GLN A 181 0.90 -32.30 8.81
CA GLN A 181 -0.09 -33.08 8.05
C GLN A 181 0.37 -34.52 7.76
N LYS A 182 1.69 -34.77 7.66
CA LYS A 182 2.23 -36.14 7.49
C LYS A 182 2.21 -36.97 8.79
N LYS A 183 2.21 -36.33 9.96
CA LYS A 183 2.31 -37.02 11.27
C LYS A 183 0.95 -37.45 11.81
N LYS A 184 -0.14 -36.77 11.46
CA LYS A 184 -1.47 -36.98 12.05
C LYS A 184 -2.58 -36.86 11.00
N PRO A 185 -3.69 -37.60 11.12
CA PRO A 185 -4.86 -37.42 10.26
C PRO A 185 -5.35 -35.96 10.26
N ARG A 186 -5.73 -35.44 9.08
CA ARG A 186 -6.10 -34.04 8.84
C ARG A 186 -7.20 -33.53 9.79
N ASP A 187 -8.13 -34.40 10.19
CA ASP A 187 -9.31 -34.05 11.00
C ASP A 187 -9.06 -34.02 12.51
N THR A 188 -7.81 -34.18 12.95
CA THR A 188 -7.49 -34.03 14.37
C THR A 188 -7.65 -32.57 14.78
N ARG A 189 -8.32 -32.30 15.91
CA ARG A 189 -8.52 -30.93 16.46
C ARG A 189 -7.24 -30.08 16.50
N ALA A 190 -6.10 -30.72 16.78
CA ALA A 190 -4.78 -30.07 16.76
C ALA A 190 -4.38 -29.55 15.37
N ASN A 191 -4.55 -30.38 14.31
CA ASN A 191 -4.23 -29.98 12.94
C ASN A 191 -5.15 -28.86 12.45
N ILE A 192 -6.44 -28.89 12.78
CA ILE A 192 -7.41 -27.83 12.45
C ILE A 192 -7.00 -26.50 13.11
N THR A 193 -6.52 -26.54 14.36
CA THR A 193 -6.14 -25.33 15.10
C THR A 193 -4.88 -24.69 14.52
N ILE A 194 -3.90 -25.51 14.15
CA ILE A 194 -2.66 -25.08 13.51
C ILE A 194 -2.94 -24.47 12.12
N ASP A 195 -3.76 -25.15 11.31
CA ASP A 195 -4.18 -24.67 9.99
C ASP A 195 -4.87 -23.31 10.08
N ASN A 196 -5.80 -23.15 11.03
CA ASN A 196 -6.46 -21.86 11.26
C ASN A 196 -5.48 -20.75 11.70
N LYS A 197 -4.48 -21.08 12.53
CA LYS A 197 -3.46 -20.12 12.97
C LYS A 197 -2.66 -19.60 11.77
N TYR A 198 -2.11 -20.49 10.93
CA TYR A 198 -1.31 -20.07 9.77
C TYR A 198 -2.17 -19.35 8.72
N LYS A 199 -3.43 -19.75 8.52
CA LYS A 199 -4.36 -19.02 7.65
C LYS A 199 -4.53 -17.55 8.06
N VAL A 200 -4.62 -17.26 9.35
CA VAL A 200 -4.70 -15.86 9.84
C VAL A 200 -3.40 -15.12 9.58
N LEU A 201 -2.25 -15.74 9.83
CA LEU A 201 -0.93 -15.13 9.55
C LEU A 201 -0.73 -14.84 8.07
N ILE A 202 -1.10 -15.78 7.20
CA ILE A 202 -1.03 -15.64 5.74
C ILE A 202 -1.91 -14.48 5.28
N ARG A 203 -3.15 -14.35 5.75
CA ARG A 203 -4.02 -13.23 5.39
C ARG A 203 -3.44 -11.86 5.76
N LYS A 204 -2.88 -11.73 6.98
CA LYS A 204 -2.20 -10.50 7.40
C LYS A 204 -0.97 -10.21 6.53
N GLN A 205 -0.23 -11.25 6.14
CA GLN A 205 0.91 -11.12 5.25
C GLN A 205 0.51 -10.74 3.83
N GLU A 206 -0.53 -11.34 3.27
CA GLU A 206 -1.03 -10.98 1.94
C GLU A 206 -1.48 -9.51 1.87
N GLN A 207 -2.09 -9.01 2.93
CA GLN A 207 -2.43 -7.59 3.04
C GLN A 207 -1.19 -6.70 3.02
N PHE A 208 -0.16 -7.05 3.81
CA PHE A 208 1.14 -6.36 3.77
C PHE A 208 1.73 -6.38 2.36
N LEU A 209 1.82 -7.57 1.74
CA LEU A 209 2.39 -7.77 0.42
C LEU A 209 1.65 -6.97 -0.65
N ARG A 210 0.31 -6.89 -0.57
CA ARG A 210 -0.50 -6.11 -1.49
C ARG A 210 -0.09 -4.64 -1.47
N VAL A 211 -0.03 -4.02 -0.29
CA VAL A 211 0.35 -2.61 -0.16
C VAL A 211 1.82 -2.41 -0.53
N ALA A 212 2.70 -3.30 -0.11
CA ALA A 212 4.13 -3.24 -0.37
C ALA A 212 4.46 -3.35 -1.87
N PHE A 213 3.87 -4.32 -2.59
CA PHE A 213 4.06 -4.44 -4.03
C PHE A 213 3.46 -3.27 -4.79
N TYR A 214 2.35 -2.71 -4.33
CA TYR A 214 1.74 -1.57 -5.00
C TYR A 214 2.61 -0.31 -4.84
N LEU A 215 3.12 -0.05 -3.64
CA LEU A 215 4.14 0.98 -3.43
C LEU A 215 5.31 0.82 -4.41
N LEU A 216 5.86 -0.39 -4.55
CA LEU A 216 6.97 -0.65 -5.46
C LEU A 216 6.58 -0.51 -6.94
N LEU A 217 5.35 -0.89 -7.31
CA LEU A 217 4.81 -0.73 -8.65
C LEU A 217 4.73 0.76 -9.04
N ASN A 218 4.23 1.60 -8.14
CA ASN A 218 4.18 3.06 -8.34
C ASN A 218 5.59 3.63 -8.52
N LEU A 219 6.52 3.25 -7.64
CA LEU A 219 7.92 3.71 -7.71
C LEU A 219 8.66 3.21 -8.98
N ALA A 220 8.23 2.09 -9.55
CA ALA A 220 8.82 1.54 -10.78
C ALA A 220 8.43 2.34 -12.04
N GLU A 221 7.61 3.39 -11.94
CA GLU A 221 7.42 4.35 -13.04
C GLU A 221 8.74 5.02 -13.46
N ASP A 222 9.67 5.22 -12.52
CA ASP A 222 11.05 5.60 -12.84
C ASP A 222 11.88 4.36 -13.24
N LEU A 223 12.33 4.33 -14.50
CA LEU A 223 13.16 3.25 -15.06
C LEU A 223 14.45 2.98 -14.26
N LYS A 224 15.05 4.00 -13.64
CA LYS A 224 16.24 3.82 -12.79
C LYS A 224 15.90 3.08 -11.50
N VAL A 225 14.71 3.33 -10.96
CA VAL A 225 14.21 2.63 -9.78
C VAL A 225 13.82 1.20 -10.14
N GLU A 226 13.12 1.01 -11.27
CA GLU A 226 12.78 -0.32 -11.80
C GLU A 226 14.03 -1.19 -11.98
N LEU A 227 15.10 -0.66 -12.59
CA LEU A 227 16.37 -1.37 -12.76
C LEU A 227 17.01 -1.76 -11.42
N LYS A 228 16.94 -0.88 -10.41
CA LYS A 228 17.43 -1.19 -9.06
C LYS A 228 16.60 -2.29 -8.39
N MET A 229 15.29 -2.31 -8.58
CA MET A 229 14.42 -3.36 -8.05
C MET A 229 14.70 -4.71 -8.72
N ARG A 230 14.89 -4.72 -10.05
CA ARG A 230 15.31 -5.91 -10.80
C ARG A 230 16.62 -6.49 -10.24
N ASN A 231 17.63 -5.65 -10.03
CA ASN A 231 18.91 -6.08 -9.45
C ASN A 231 18.79 -6.61 -8.01
N LYS A 232 17.68 -6.32 -7.33
CA LYS A 232 17.31 -6.86 -6.01
C LYS A 232 16.20 -7.91 -6.12
N THR A 233 16.16 -8.66 -7.21
CA THR A 233 15.33 -9.85 -7.40
C THR A 233 13.82 -9.65 -7.23
N ILE A 234 13.26 -8.46 -7.50
CA ILE A 234 11.80 -8.23 -7.43
C ILE A 234 10.99 -9.24 -8.25
N ILE A 235 11.51 -9.67 -9.40
CA ILE A 235 10.84 -10.65 -10.28
C ILE A 235 10.65 -11.99 -9.56
N SER A 236 11.66 -12.46 -8.83
CA SER A 236 11.58 -13.72 -8.07
C SER A 236 10.55 -13.61 -6.95
N HIS A 237 10.50 -12.48 -6.23
CA HIS A 237 9.49 -12.25 -5.19
C HIS A 237 8.07 -12.20 -5.76
N LEU A 238 7.88 -11.59 -6.93
CA LEU A 238 6.58 -11.54 -7.60
C LEU A 238 6.15 -12.93 -8.08
N ILE A 239 7.06 -13.73 -8.62
CA ILE A 239 6.75 -15.10 -9.04
C ILE A 239 6.40 -15.98 -7.84
N HIS A 240 7.14 -15.88 -6.73
CA HIS A 240 6.80 -16.58 -5.49
C HIS A 240 5.43 -16.17 -4.94
N ALA A 241 5.02 -14.91 -5.14
CA ALA A 241 3.70 -14.43 -4.76
C ALA A 241 2.56 -14.95 -5.67
N LEU A 242 2.86 -15.64 -6.78
CA LEU A 242 1.84 -16.28 -7.62
C LEU A 242 1.26 -17.56 -6.99
N ASP A 243 1.94 -18.15 -6.00
CA ASP A 243 1.46 -19.34 -5.27
C ASP A 243 0.36 -19.01 -4.24
N ARG A 244 -0.10 -17.76 -4.18
CA ARG A 244 -1.10 -17.27 -3.21
C ARG A 244 -2.53 -17.46 -3.72
N ASP A 245 -3.47 -17.60 -2.79
CA ASP A 245 -4.90 -17.78 -3.12
C ASP A 245 -5.69 -16.46 -3.13
N ASN A 246 -5.02 -15.33 -2.86
CA ASN A 246 -5.63 -14.02 -2.77
C ASN A 246 -5.71 -13.32 -4.13
N ASN A 247 -6.91 -13.29 -4.74
CA ASN A 247 -7.13 -12.75 -6.08
C ASN A 247 -6.66 -11.30 -6.24
N ASP A 248 -6.90 -10.42 -5.26
CA ASP A 248 -6.51 -9.01 -5.35
C ASP A 248 -4.99 -8.85 -5.37
N LEU A 249 -4.29 -9.63 -4.54
CA LEU A 249 -2.84 -9.72 -4.57
C LEU A 249 -2.34 -10.26 -5.91
N LEU A 250 -2.94 -11.35 -6.43
CA LEU A 250 -2.55 -11.95 -7.70
C LEU A 250 -2.72 -10.99 -8.88
N ILE A 251 -3.83 -10.24 -8.93
CA ILE A 251 -4.08 -9.23 -9.97
C ILE A 251 -2.98 -8.16 -9.95
N LEU A 252 -2.62 -7.68 -8.76
CA LEU A 252 -1.54 -6.72 -8.59
C LEU A 252 -0.18 -7.30 -9.02
N VAL A 253 0.15 -8.51 -8.57
CA VAL A 253 1.40 -9.20 -8.90
C VAL A 253 1.54 -9.39 -10.41
N VAL A 254 0.49 -9.89 -11.07
CA VAL A 254 0.47 -10.05 -12.53
C VAL A 254 0.56 -8.71 -13.25
N SER A 255 -0.08 -7.66 -12.73
CA SER A 255 0.02 -6.31 -13.29
C SER A 255 1.45 -5.78 -13.21
N PHE A 256 2.16 -6.02 -12.11
CA PHE A 256 3.55 -5.63 -11.96
C PHE A 256 4.46 -6.46 -12.87
N LEU A 257 4.30 -7.79 -12.91
CA LEU A 257 5.02 -8.65 -13.86
C LEU A 257 4.79 -8.21 -15.31
N LYS A 258 3.56 -7.86 -15.68
CA LYS A 258 3.24 -7.33 -17.01
C LYS A 258 4.02 -6.06 -17.32
N LYS A 259 4.11 -5.11 -16.38
CA LYS A 259 4.92 -3.90 -16.54
C LYS A 259 6.40 -4.24 -16.77
N LEU A 260 6.97 -5.09 -15.92
CA LEU A 260 8.37 -5.51 -16.04
C LEU A 260 8.64 -6.28 -17.34
N SER A 261 7.65 -7.00 -17.86
CA SER A 261 7.78 -7.83 -19.07
C SER A 261 7.99 -7.03 -20.36
N VAL A 262 7.97 -5.70 -20.33
CA VAL A 262 8.33 -4.88 -21.51
C VAL A 262 9.80 -5.12 -21.92
N PHE A 263 10.68 -5.40 -20.95
CA PHE A 263 12.11 -5.66 -21.19
C PHE A 263 12.39 -7.16 -21.35
N VAL A 264 13.22 -7.50 -22.33
CA VAL A 264 13.54 -8.90 -22.66
C VAL A 264 14.32 -9.58 -21.52
N GLU A 265 15.21 -8.85 -20.88
CA GLU A 265 15.99 -9.29 -19.73
C GLU A 265 15.07 -9.71 -18.57
N ASN A 266 14.02 -8.93 -18.32
CA ASN A 266 13.03 -9.26 -17.29
C ASN A 266 12.21 -10.51 -17.66
N LYS A 267 11.86 -10.70 -18.94
CA LYS A 267 11.21 -11.95 -19.38
C LYS A 267 12.11 -13.16 -19.15
N ASN A 268 13.40 -13.03 -19.43
CA ASN A 268 14.36 -14.11 -19.22
C ASN A 268 14.49 -14.44 -17.72
N ASP A 269 14.53 -13.42 -16.86
CA ASP A 269 14.52 -13.61 -15.40
C ASP A 269 13.22 -14.29 -14.93
N MET A 270 12.07 -13.92 -15.51
CA MET A 270 10.78 -14.55 -15.19
C MET A 270 10.77 -16.04 -15.53
N VAL A 271 11.20 -16.39 -16.76
CA VAL A 271 11.30 -17.79 -17.20
C VAL A 271 12.27 -18.57 -16.33
N SER A 272 13.37 -17.96 -15.90
CA SER A 272 14.38 -18.62 -15.06
C SER A 272 13.96 -18.81 -13.61
N SER A 273 12.89 -18.13 -13.17
CA SER A 273 12.38 -18.18 -11.78
C SER A 273 11.15 -19.07 -11.61
N LEU A 274 10.58 -19.58 -12.70
CA LEU A 274 9.49 -20.58 -12.73
C LEU A 274 10.07 -22.00 -12.64
#